data_AF-A0A936B9P3-F1
#
_entry.id   AF-A0A936B9P3-F1
#
_cell.length_a   1.000
_cell.length_b   1.000
_cell.length_c   1.000
_cell.angle_alpha   90.00
_cell.angle_beta   90.00
_cell.angle_gamma   90.00
#
_symmetry.space_group_name_H-M   'P 1'
#
loop_
_entity.id
_entity.type
_entity.pdbx_description
1 polymer ?
#
loop_
_entity_poly.entity_id
_entity_poly.type
_entity_poly.pdbx_seq_one_letter_code
_entity_poly.pdbx_strand_id
1 'polypeptide(L)'
;MLIIDESADKSGQHKAGSSRQHNGNLGKIEQSQVGVFAGLVNNGHHCWIDGQLYLPEAWFVKGLPKTSKKLVYANKLSSKPKFKSPQN
;
A
#
# COMPACT_ATOMS: atom_id res chain seq x y z
N MET A 1 3.72 15.14 -13.85
CA MET A 1 2.32 14.83 -13.47
C MET A 1 2.33 14.01 -12.19
N LEU A 2 1.50 14.37 -11.21
CA LEU A 2 1.25 13.55 -10.02
C LEU A 2 0.04 12.64 -10.31
N ILE A 3 0.18 11.34 -10.06
CA ILE A 3 -0.87 10.34 -10.17
C ILE A 3 -1.12 9.78 -8.78
N ILE A 4 -2.38 9.65 -8.41
CA ILE A 4 -2.82 8.98 -7.18
C ILE A 4 -3.82 7.92 -7.59
N ASP A 5 -3.62 6.70 -7.11
CA ASP A 5 -4.47 5.57 -7.45
C ASP A 5 -4.66 4.63 -6.26
N GLU A 6 -5.83 3.99 -6.21
CA GLU A 6 -6.14 2.94 -5.24
C GLU A 6 -5.69 1.59 -5.80
N SER A 7 -5.04 0.78 -4.97
CA SER A 7 -4.76 -0.62 -5.31
C SER A 7 -5.20 -1.54 -4.18
N ALA A 8 -5.92 -2.59 -4.55
CA ALA A 8 -6.46 -3.59 -3.66
C ALA A 8 -6.03 -5.01 -4.08
N ASP A 9 -5.62 -5.82 -3.11
CA ASP A 9 -5.27 -7.24 -3.33
C ASP A 9 -6.02 -8.14 -2.35
N LYS A 10 -6.36 -9.35 -2.78
CA LYS A 10 -6.95 -10.36 -1.91
C LYS A 10 -5.92 -10.77 -0.86
N SER A 11 -6.35 -10.82 0.40
CA SER A 11 -5.41 -10.94 1.52
C SER A 11 -5.87 -11.98 2.56
N GLY A 12 -4.89 -12.52 3.30
CA GLY A 12 -5.14 -13.35 4.48
C GLY A 12 -5.18 -12.52 5.76
N GLN A 13 -5.65 -13.10 6.87
CA GLN A 13 -5.83 -12.40 8.15
C GLN A 13 -4.52 -11.90 8.80
N HIS A 14 -3.36 -12.34 8.29
CA HIS A 14 -2.05 -12.03 8.88
C HIS A 14 -1.33 -10.86 8.21
N LYS A 15 -1.85 -10.29 7.12
CA LYS A 15 -1.24 -9.11 6.48
C LYS A 15 -1.74 -7.83 7.14
N ALA A 16 -0.86 -6.82 7.24
CA ALA A 16 -1.19 -5.50 7.79
C ALA A 16 -2.35 -4.84 7.03
N GLY A 17 -3.35 -4.29 7.72
CA GLY A 17 -4.50 -3.65 7.08
C GLY A 17 -5.43 -4.60 6.31
N SER A 18 -5.23 -5.92 6.45
CA SER A 18 -6.14 -6.91 5.89
C SER A 18 -7.43 -6.96 6.69
N SER A 19 -8.56 -6.85 6.01
CA SER A 19 -9.89 -7.03 6.61
C SER A 19 -10.92 -7.32 5.53
N ARG A 20 -12.16 -7.61 5.95
CA ARG A 20 -13.31 -7.52 5.05
C ARG A 20 -13.59 -6.06 4.73
N GLN A 21 -13.23 -5.66 3.53
CA GLN A 21 -13.40 -4.30 3.01
C GLN A 21 -13.70 -4.33 1.51
N HIS A 22 -14.06 -3.19 0.92
CA HIS A 22 -14.31 -3.09 -0.51
C HIS A 22 -12.99 -3.26 -1.27
N ASN A 23 -12.94 -4.24 -2.16
CA ASN A 23 -11.82 -4.43 -3.07
C ASN A 23 -12.19 -3.72 -4.38
N GLY A 24 -11.64 -2.52 -4.61
CA GLY A 24 -11.90 -1.72 -5.81
C GLY A 24 -11.60 -2.45 -7.11
N ASN A 25 -10.58 -3.33 -7.12
CA ASN A 25 -10.21 -4.12 -8.30
C ASN A 25 -11.23 -5.23 -8.64
N LEU A 26 -11.92 -5.77 -7.63
CA LEU A 26 -12.91 -6.84 -7.83
C LEU A 26 -14.36 -6.37 -7.70
N GLY A 27 -14.60 -5.10 -7.33
CA GLY A 27 -15.93 -4.51 -7.18
C GLY A 27 -16.79 -5.14 -6.09
N LYS A 28 -16.20 -5.77 -5.07
CA LYS A 28 -16.93 -6.51 -4.03
C LYS A 28 -16.28 -6.38 -2.66
N ILE A 29 -17.05 -6.70 -1.61
CA ILE A 29 -16.53 -6.76 -0.24
C ILE A 29 -15.97 -8.15 0.03
N GLU A 30 -14.67 -8.22 0.30
CA GLU A 30 -13.97 -9.46 0.66
C GLU A 30 -12.77 -9.19 1.57
N GLN A 31 -12.14 -10.27 2.06
CA GLN A 31 -10.88 -10.14 2.78
C GLN A 31 -9.78 -9.64 1.83
N SER A 32 -9.44 -8.36 1.95
CA SER A 32 -8.50 -7.68 1.07
C SER A 32 -7.59 -6.76 1.88
N GLN A 33 -6.45 -6.40 1.29
CA GLN A 33 -5.56 -5.33 1.74
C GLN A 33 -5.67 -4.22 0.70
N VAL A 34 -6.03 -3.02 1.14
CA VAL A 34 -6.26 -1.87 0.27
C VAL A 34 -5.27 -0.77 0.64
N GLY A 35 -4.71 -0.10 -0.36
CA GLY A 35 -3.84 1.05 -0.16
C GLY A 35 -3.96 2.07 -1.29
N VAL A 36 -3.55 3.29 -1.00
CA VAL A 36 -3.48 4.39 -1.96
C VAL A 36 -2.02 4.70 -2.21
N PHE A 37 -1.66 4.84 -3.49
CA PHE A 37 -0.29 5.02 -3.94
C PHE A 37 -0.17 6.29 -4.79
N ALA A 38 0.93 7.02 -4.59
CA ALA A 38 1.24 8.25 -5.31
C ALA A 38 2.49 8.07 -6.19
N GLY A 39 2.40 8.44 -7.47
CA GLY A 39 3.48 8.35 -8.43
C GLY A 39 3.72 9.67 -9.17
N LEU A 40 4.98 9.98 -9.46
CA LEU A 40 5.36 11.09 -10.34
C LEU A 40 5.70 10.54 -11.74
N VAL A 41 5.14 11.18 -12.75
CA VAL A 41 5.39 10.87 -14.16
C VAL A 41 5.96 12.08 -14.88
N ASN A 42 7.05 11.88 -15.62
CA ASN A 42 7.66 12.88 -16.47
C ASN A 42 8.32 12.21 -17.69
N ASN A 43 7.97 12.64 -18.91
CA ASN A 43 8.59 12.21 -20.17
C ASN A 43 8.90 10.70 -20.26
N GLY A 44 7.90 9.83 -20.01
CA GLY A 44 8.05 8.38 -20.07
C GLY A 44 8.73 7.73 -18.85
N HIS A 45 9.15 8.52 -17.87
CA HIS A 45 9.65 8.04 -16.58
C HIS A 45 8.54 8.04 -15.53
N HIS A 46 8.50 6.97 -14.74
CA HIS A 46 7.55 6.79 -13.65
C HIS A 46 8.33 6.52 -12.36
N CYS A 47 8.02 7.24 -11.29
CA CYS A 47 8.64 7.05 -9.98
C CYS A 47 7.56 6.97 -8.90
N TRP A 48 7.59 5.90 -8.10
CA TRP A 48 6.75 5.77 -6.92
C TRP A 48 7.30 6.65 -5.80
N ILE A 49 6.49 7.57 -5.29
CA ILE A 49 6.91 8.53 -4.27
C ILE A 49 6.37 8.22 -2.87
N ASP A 50 5.13 7.75 -2.74
CA ASP A 50 4.53 7.46 -1.42
C ASP A 50 3.37 6.45 -1.53
N GLY A 51 3.04 5.78 -0.43
CA GLY A 51 1.88 4.90 -0.36
C GLY A 51 1.45 4.62 1.08
N GLN A 52 0.13 4.53 1.27
CA GLN A 52 -0.47 4.27 2.58
C GLN A 52 -1.49 3.14 2.49
N LEU A 53 -1.49 2.26 3.49
CA LEU A 53 -2.51 1.23 3.64
C LEU A 53 -3.73 1.80 4.36
N TYR A 54 -4.92 1.42 3.91
CA TYR A 54 -6.13 1.63 4.69
C TYR A 54 -6.14 0.65 5.85
N LEU A 55 -6.22 1.19 7.08
CA LEU A 55 -6.30 0.42 8.31
C LEU A 55 -7.70 0.58 8.90
N PRO A 56 -8.56 -0.45 8.82
CA PRO A 56 -9.91 -0.40 9.40
C PRO A 56 -9.86 -0.21 10.92
N GLU A 57 -10.86 0.46 11.49
CA GLU A 57 -10.92 0.78 12.92
C GLU A 57 -10.70 -0.43 13.84
N ALA A 58 -11.20 -1.60 13.44
CA ALA A 58 -11.01 -2.85 14.17
C ALA A 58 -9.53 -3.15 14.47
N TRP A 59 -8.59 -2.75 13.58
CA TRP A 59 -7.14 -2.92 13.75
C TRP A 59 -6.58 -2.19 14.97
N PHE A 60 -7.26 -1.15 15.46
CA PHE A 60 -6.83 -0.36 16.61
C PHE A 60 -7.44 -0.86 17.93
N VAL A 61 -8.35 -1.83 17.89
CA VAL A 61 -8.96 -2.42 19.09
C VAL A 61 -7.95 -3.31 19.81
N LYS A 62 -7.87 -3.15 21.13
CA LYS A 62 -6.96 -3.88 22.01
C LYS A 62 -7.32 -5.38 22.00
N GLY A 63 -6.47 -6.22 21.40
CA GLY A 63 -6.63 -7.69 21.42
C GLY A 63 -6.53 -8.41 20.08
N LEU A 64 -6.40 -7.70 18.95
CA LEU A 64 -6.10 -8.38 17.68
C LEU A 64 -4.71 -9.02 17.72
N PRO A 65 -4.53 -10.19 17.09
CA PRO A 65 -3.23 -10.85 17.01
C PRO A 65 -2.24 -9.89 16.38
N LYS A 66 -1.28 -9.42 17.17
CA LYS A 66 -0.14 -8.63 16.71
C LYS A 66 0.74 -9.55 15.86
N THR A 67 0.35 -9.81 14.62
CA THR A 67 1.15 -10.64 13.72
C THR A 67 2.43 -9.90 13.36
N SER A 68 3.51 -10.33 14.01
CA SER A 68 4.92 -10.30 13.58
C SER A 68 5.39 -9.16 12.67
N LYS A 69 6.21 -8.27 13.24
CA LYS A 69 7.37 -7.59 12.62
C LYS A 69 7.11 -6.84 11.29
N LYS A 70 6.31 -5.78 11.33
CA LYS A 70 6.50 -4.47 10.65
C LYS A 70 5.16 -3.74 10.70
N LEU A 71 4.87 -3.12 11.84
CA LEU A 71 4.00 -1.95 11.82
C LEU A 71 4.82 -0.84 11.17
N VAL A 72 4.71 -0.72 9.85
CA VAL A 72 5.19 0.47 9.14
C VAL A 72 4.26 1.59 9.58
N TYR A 73 4.60 2.25 10.69
CA TYR A 73 4.15 3.61 10.91
C TYR A 73 4.49 4.37 9.64
N ALA A 74 3.45 4.87 8.96
CA ALA A 74 3.55 5.73 7.80
C ALA A 74 4.24 7.03 8.22
N ASN A 75 5.57 7.03 8.26
CA ASN A 75 6.46 8.20 8.32
C ASN A 75 7.93 7.75 8.16
N LYS A 76 8.22 6.99 7.10
CA LYS A 76 9.52 6.97 6.40
C LYS A 76 9.49 5.92 5.29
N LEU A 77 9.02 6.31 4.10
CA LEU A 77 9.43 5.64 2.87
C LEU A 77 10.68 6.36 2.36
N SER A 78 11.86 6.02 2.90
CA SER A 78 13.11 6.33 2.18
C SER A 78 13.32 5.24 1.13
N SER A 79 12.60 5.31 0.02
CA SER A 79 13.06 4.62 -1.17
C SER A 79 14.27 5.42 -1.68
N LYS A 80 15.48 4.87 -1.59
CA LYS A 80 16.60 5.41 -2.37
C LYS A 80 16.33 5.02 -3.83
N PRO A 81 16.05 5.95 -4.75
CA PRO A 81 15.90 5.60 -6.15
C PRO A 81 17.26 5.10 -6.65
N LYS A 82 17.35 3.81 -7.03
CA LYS A 82 18.49 3.30 -7.79
C LYS A 82 18.24 3.61 -9.26
N PHE A 83 18.63 4.81 -9.68
CA PHE A 83 18.78 5.10 -11.10
C PHE A 83 19.99 4.31 -11.62
N LYS A 84 19.75 3.29 -12.45
CA LYS A 84 20.82 2.71 -13.28
C LYS A 84 20.82 3.47 -14.61
N SER A 85 21.94 4.09 -14.93
CA SER A 85 22.16 4.70 -16.25
C SER A 85 22.02 3.65 -17.36
N PRO A 86 21.54 4.03 -18.55
CA PRO A 86 21.59 3.16 -19.72
C PRO A 86 23.05 2.77 -19.98
N GLN A 87 23.31 1.47 -20.15
CA GLN A 87 24.61 1.03 -20.64
C GLN A 87 24.61 1.22 -22.15
N ASN A 88 25.47 2.12 -22.63
CA ASN A 88 25.84 2.22 -24.05
C ASN A 88 26.62 0.96 -24.45
#